data_AF-A0A726END7-F1
#
_entry.id   AF-A0A726END7-F1
#
_cell.length_a   1.000
_cell.length_b   1.000
_cell.length_c   1.000
_cell.angle_alpha   90.00
_cell.angle_beta   90.00
_cell.angle_gamma   90.00
#
_symmetry.space_group_name_H-M   'P 1'
#
loop_
_entity.id
_entity.type
_entity.pdbx_description
1 polymer ?
#
loop_
_entity_poly.entity_id
_entity_poly.type
_entity_poly.pdbx_seq_one_letter_code
_entity_poly.pdbx_strand_id
1 'polypeptide(L)'
;MSNSPFLNSIRTDMRQKGYALKTEKTYLHWIKRFILFHKKRHPQTMGSEEVRLFLSSLANSRHVAINTQKIALNALAFLYNRFLQQPLGDIDYIPASKPRRLPSVISANEVQRILQVMDTRNQVIFTLLYGAGLRINECLRLRVKDFDFDNGCITVHDGKGGKSRNSLLPTRLIPAIK
;
A
#
# COMPACT_ATOMS: atom_id res chain seq x y z
N MET A 1 15.67 -17.72 -1.47
CA MET A 1 14.34 -18.03 -2.05
C MET A 1 14.55 -18.27 -3.53
N SER A 2 14.13 -19.42 -4.06
CA SER A 2 14.23 -19.73 -5.48
C SER A 2 13.46 -18.69 -6.29
N ASN A 3 14.19 -17.84 -7.01
CA ASN A 3 13.61 -16.78 -7.79
C ASN A 3 13.10 -17.36 -9.10
N SER A 4 11.77 -17.49 -9.24
CA SER A 4 11.14 -17.82 -10.52
C SER A 4 11.63 -16.83 -11.59
N PRO A 5 12.24 -17.29 -12.70
CA PRO A 5 12.69 -16.41 -13.77
C PRO A 5 11.57 -15.53 -14.32
N PHE A 6 10.36 -16.07 -14.40
CA PHE A 6 9.16 -15.35 -14.83
C PHE A 6 8.77 -14.20 -13.90
N LEU A 7 8.79 -14.40 -12.58
CA LEU A 7 8.49 -13.30 -11.65
C LEU A 7 9.60 -12.22 -11.66
N ASN A 8 10.83 -12.61 -11.95
CA ASN A 8 11.94 -11.67 -12.11
C ASN A 8 11.84 -10.83 -13.39
N SER A 9 11.39 -11.42 -14.51
CA SER A 9 11.18 -10.66 -15.74
C SER A 9 10.06 -9.63 -15.57
N ILE A 10 8.94 -9.99 -14.93
CA ILE A 10 7.88 -9.05 -14.56
C ILE A 10 8.40 -7.93 -13.67
N ARG A 11 9.22 -8.28 -12.66
CA ARG A 11 9.84 -7.28 -11.79
C ARG A 11 10.67 -6.27 -12.59
N THR A 12 11.48 -6.77 -13.51
CA THR A 12 12.38 -5.94 -14.32
C THR A 12 11.57 -5.00 -15.23
N ASP A 13 10.53 -5.52 -15.90
CA ASP A 13 9.62 -4.72 -16.73
C ASP A 13 8.91 -3.61 -15.91
N MET A 14 8.39 -3.93 -14.73
CA MET A 14 7.76 -2.95 -13.85
C MET A 14 8.73 -1.84 -13.44
N ARG A 15 9.99 -2.17 -13.15
CA ARG A 15 11.02 -1.18 -12.80
C ARG A 15 11.40 -0.29 -13.97
N GLN A 16 11.57 -0.88 -15.17
CA GLN A 16 11.85 -0.12 -16.38
C GLN A 16 10.75 0.90 -16.70
N LYS A 17 9.49 0.53 -16.44
CA LYS A 17 8.32 1.42 -16.61
C LYS A 17 8.10 2.40 -15.45
N GLY A 18 9.00 2.46 -14.47
CA GLY A 18 8.93 3.42 -13.36
C GLY A 18 7.83 3.14 -12.33
N TYR A 19 7.33 1.90 -12.21
CA TYR A 19 6.35 1.58 -11.18
C TYR A 19 6.94 1.70 -9.78
N ALA A 20 6.14 2.21 -8.83
CA ALA A 20 6.53 2.25 -7.42
C ALA A 20 6.82 0.84 -6.88
N LEU A 21 7.87 0.70 -6.05
CA LEU A 21 8.27 -0.58 -5.45
C LEU A 21 7.14 -1.25 -4.64
N LYS A 22 6.23 -0.46 -4.05
CA LYS A 22 5.07 -1.01 -3.34
C LYS A 22 4.09 -1.67 -4.30
N THR A 23 3.84 -1.05 -5.45
CA THR A 23 3.00 -1.61 -6.52
C THR A 23 3.62 -2.89 -7.08
N GLU A 24 4.94 -2.89 -7.35
CA GLU A 24 5.70 -4.08 -7.76
C GLU A 24 5.48 -5.24 -6.78
N LYS A 25 5.74 -5.01 -5.48
CA LYS A 25 5.56 -6.05 -4.45
C LYS A 25 4.13 -6.58 -4.39
N THR A 26 3.14 -5.68 -4.46
CA THR A 26 1.72 -6.05 -4.44
C THR A 26 1.32 -6.86 -5.67
N TYR A 27 1.74 -6.44 -6.86
CA TYR A 27 1.38 -7.14 -8.10
C TYR A 27 2.04 -8.51 -8.17
N LEU A 28 3.35 -8.59 -7.89
CA LEU A 28 4.06 -9.88 -7.84
C LEU A 28 3.46 -10.83 -6.82
N HIS A 29 2.98 -10.32 -5.67
CA HIS A 29 2.27 -11.14 -4.69
C HIS A 29 1.01 -11.78 -5.27
N TRP A 30 0.14 -11.00 -5.93
CA TRP A 30 -1.10 -11.51 -6.50
C TRP A 30 -0.87 -12.42 -7.70
N ILE A 31 0.07 -12.06 -8.58
CA ILE A 31 0.47 -12.90 -9.72
C ILE A 31 1.01 -14.24 -9.23
N LYS A 32 1.88 -14.25 -8.20
CA LYS A 32 2.38 -15.49 -7.60
C LYS A 32 1.22 -16.32 -7.02
N ARG A 33 0.27 -15.70 -6.31
CA ARG A 33 -0.89 -16.43 -5.75
C ARG A 33 -1.78 -17.02 -6.82
N PHE A 34 -2.01 -16.32 -7.92
CA PHE A 34 -2.75 -16.81 -9.07
C PHE A 34 -2.07 -18.04 -9.70
N ILE A 35 -0.76 -17.96 -9.94
CA ILE A 35 0.03 -19.09 -10.47
C ILE A 35 -0.05 -20.30 -9.52
N LEU A 36 0.07 -20.08 -8.22
CA LEU A 36 0.00 -21.17 -7.22
C LEU A 36 -1.40 -21.77 -7.12
N PHE A 37 -2.46 -20.96 -7.26
CA PHE A 37 -3.84 -21.44 -7.30
C PHE A 37 -4.07 -22.40 -8.46
N HIS A 38 -3.48 -22.11 -9.63
CA HIS A 38 -3.50 -22.96 -10.81
C HIS A 38 -2.33 -23.96 -10.89
N LYS A 39 -1.85 -24.44 -9.74
CA LYS A 39 -0.84 -25.51 -9.63
C LYS A 39 0.46 -25.24 -10.42
N LYS A 40 0.92 -23.99 -10.45
CA LYS A 40 2.12 -23.52 -11.17
C LYS A 40 2.01 -23.57 -12.70
N ARG A 41 0.81 -23.67 -13.26
CA ARG A 41 0.58 -23.50 -14.70
C ARG A 41 1.02 -22.11 -15.16
N HIS A 42 1.64 -22.04 -16.34
CA HIS A 42 2.17 -20.79 -16.87
C HIS A 42 1.03 -19.85 -17.30
N PRO A 43 1.01 -18.56 -16.90
CA PRO A 43 -0.07 -17.63 -17.22
C PRO A 43 -0.36 -17.44 -18.72
N GLN A 44 0.63 -17.59 -19.60
CA GLN A 44 0.39 -17.53 -21.06
C GLN A 44 -0.54 -18.63 -21.58
N THR A 45 -0.68 -19.73 -20.84
CA THR A 45 -1.58 -20.83 -21.23
C THR A 45 -2.95 -20.72 -20.57
N MET A 46 -3.19 -19.65 -19.81
CA MET A 46 -4.42 -19.40 -19.05
C MET A 46 -5.07 -18.11 -19.54
N GLY A 47 -6.38 -17.95 -19.34
CA GLY A 47 -7.12 -16.80 -19.84
C GLY A 47 -8.14 -16.26 -18.84
N SER A 48 -9.20 -15.67 -19.38
CA SER A 48 -10.29 -15.05 -18.61
C SER A 48 -10.94 -16.01 -17.63
N GLU A 49 -11.12 -17.27 -18.02
CA GLU A 49 -11.75 -18.29 -17.19
C GLU A 49 -10.92 -18.62 -15.93
N GLU A 50 -9.61 -18.82 -16.07
CA GLU A 50 -8.74 -19.03 -14.92
C GLU A 50 -8.68 -17.82 -13.99
N VAL A 51 -8.71 -16.60 -14.55
CA VAL A 51 -8.75 -15.37 -13.77
C VAL A 51 -10.08 -15.26 -13.02
N ARG A 52 -11.21 -15.56 -13.67
CA ARG A 52 -12.55 -15.60 -13.09
C ARG A 52 -12.61 -16.57 -11.92
N LEU A 53 -12.15 -17.81 -12.11
CA LEU A 53 -12.13 -18.84 -11.05
C LEU A 53 -11.29 -18.39 -9.85
N PHE A 54 -10.13 -17.80 -10.11
CA PHE A 54 -9.28 -17.28 -9.04
C PHE A 54 -9.96 -16.14 -8.27
N LEU A 55 -10.51 -15.13 -8.96
CA LEU A 55 -11.16 -13.99 -8.32
C LEU A 55 -12.41 -14.41 -7.53
N SER A 56 -13.20 -15.34 -8.06
CA SER A 56 -14.36 -15.90 -7.36
C SER A 56 -13.95 -16.70 -6.11
N SER A 57 -12.83 -17.45 -6.16
CA SER A 57 -12.30 -18.14 -4.97
C SER A 57 -11.88 -17.17 -3.85
N LEU A 58 -11.42 -15.96 -4.20
CA LEU A 58 -11.09 -14.93 -3.21
C LEU A 58 -12.35 -14.43 -2.50
N ALA A 59 -13.45 -14.24 -3.22
CA ALA A 59 -14.72 -13.82 -2.64
C ALA A 59 -15.36 -14.93 -1.79
N ASN A 60 -15.48 -16.14 -2.35
CA ASN A 60 -16.30 -17.20 -1.77
C ASN A 60 -15.57 -18.01 -0.70
N SER A 61 -14.29 -18.36 -0.91
CA SER A 61 -13.57 -19.24 0.02
C SER A 61 -12.71 -18.46 1.02
N ARG A 62 -12.25 -17.26 0.63
CA ARG A 62 -11.36 -16.43 1.47
C ARG A 62 -12.06 -15.22 2.07
N HIS A 63 -13.30 -14.94 1.69
CA HIS A 63 -14.12 -13.82 2.17
C HIS A 63 -13.33 -12.50 2.24
N VAL A 64 -12.56 -12.22 1.18
CA VAL A 64 -11.71 -11.03 1.14
C VAL A 64 -12.57 -9.76 1.07
N ALA A 65 -11.98 -8.61 1.41
CA ALA A 65 -12.63 -7.33 1.18
C ALA A 65 -12.68 -6.98 -0.32
N ILE A 66 -13.67 -6.17 -0.71
CA ILE A 66 -13.83 -5.65 -2.09
C ILE A 66 -12.52 -5.08 -2.64
N ASN A 67 -11.86 -4.21 -1.88
CA ASN A 67 -10.63 -3.56 -2.34
C ASN A 67 -9.47 -4.57 -2.49
N THR A 68 -9.45 -5.64 -1.70
CA THR A 68 -8.46 -6.70 -1.82
C THR A 68 -8.63 -7.44 -3.15
N GLN A 69 -9.87 -7.81 -3.51
CA GLN A 69 -10.17 -8.44 -4.79
C GLN A 69 -9.87 -7.51 -5.97
N LYS A 70 -10.20 -6.22 -5.86
CA LYS A 70 -9.87 -5.20 -6.87
C LYS A 70 -8.37 -5.08 -7.11
N ILE A 71 -7.56 -5.12 -6.05
CA ILE A 71 -6.09 -5.09 -6.19
C ILE A 71 -5.59 -6.36 -6.91
N ALA A 72 -6.16 -7.52 -6.61
CA ALA A 72 -5.83 -8.76 -7.31
C ALA A 72 -6.20 -8.68 -8.80
N LEU A 73 -7.41 -8.21 -9.13
CA LEU A 73 -7.85 -7.97 -10.51
C LEU A 73 -6.90 -7.01 -11.23
N ASN A 74 -6.54 -5.89 -10.62
CA ASN A 74 -5.61 -4.92 -11.24
C ASN A 74 -4.24 -5.52 -11.53
N ALA A 75 -3.72 -6.38 -10.64
CA ALA A 75 -2.46 -7.07 -10.85
C ALA A 75 -2.54 -8.06 -12.03
N LEU A 76 -3.65 -8.76 -12.18
CA LEU A 76 -3.89 -9.70 -13.29
C LEU A 76 -4.15 -8.96 -14.61
N ALA A 77 -4.93 -7.89 -14.59
CA ALA A 77 -5.12 -7.02 -15.74
C ALA A 77 -3.78 -6.43 -16.21
N PHE A 78 -2.89 -6.03 -15.29
CA PHE A 78 -1.52 -5.64 -15.64
C PHE A 78 -0.75 -6.79 -16.30
N LEU A 79 -0.75 -7.98 -15.67
CA LEU A 79 -0.05 -9.15 -16.20
C LEU A 79 -0.46 -9.45 -17.64
N TYR A 80 -1.76 -9.49 -17.91
CA TYR A 80 -2.29 -9.88 -19.22
C TYR A 80 -2.24 -8.74 -20.25
N ASN A 81 -2.69 -7.55 -19.90
CA ASN A 81 -2.79 -6.43 -20.86
C ASN A 81 -1.44 -5.75 -21.13
N ARG A 82 -0.50 -5.75 -20.17
CA ARG A 82 0.75 -4.96 -20.27
C ARG A 82 2.00 -5.81 -20.36
N PHE A 83 2.03 -6.97 -19.71
CA PHE A 83 3.22 -7.83 -19.70
C PHE A 83 3.13 -8.94 -20.76
N LEU A 84 2.03 -9.69 -20.79
CA LEU A 84 1.83 -10.79 -21.74
C LEU A 84 1.26 -10.35 -23.09
N GLN A 85 0.68 -9.15 -23.18
CA GLN A 85 0.01 -8.63 -24.38
C GLN A 85 -1.11 -9.58 -24.88
N GLN A 86 -1.82 -10.19 -23.94
CA GLN A 86 -2.94 -11.10 -24.16
C GLN A 86 -4.16 -10.58 -23.40
N PRO A 87 -4.91 -9.61 -23.94
CA PRO A 87 -6.01 -8.98 -23.22
C PRO A 87 -7.11 -9.99 -22.88
N LEU A 88 -7.60 -9.95 -21.65
CA LEU A 88 -8.56 -10.92 -21.11
C LEU A 88 -10.01 -10.71 -21.58
N GLY A 89 -10.30 -9.62 -22.29
CA GLY A 89 -11.68 -9.20 -22.57
C GLY A 89 -12.46 -8.92 -21.29
N ASP A 90 -13.78 -9.12 -21.35
CA ASP A 90 -14.65 -8.99 -20.19
C ASP A 90 -14.55 -10.22 -19.28
N ILE A 91 -14.36 -9.96 -17.99
CA ILE A 91 -14.23 -10.99 -16.96
C ILE A 91 -15.46 -10.88 -16.07
N ASP A 92 -16.41 -11.79 -16.24
CA ASP A 92 -17.57 -11.89 -15.38
C ASP A 92 -17.24 -12.70 -14.11
N TYR A 93 -16.88 -12.03 -13.02
CA TYR A 93 -16.51 -12.67 -11.75
C TYR A 93 -17.42 -12.24 -10.59
N ILE A 94 -17.51 -13.09 -9.57
CA ILE A 94 -18.34 -12.81 -8.38
C ILE A 94 -17.61 -11.76 -7.52
N PRO A 95 -18.17 -10.56 -7.32
CA PRO A 95 -17.56 -9.55 -6.49
C PRO A 95 -17.63 -9.95 -5.01
N ALA A 96 -16.58 -9.64 -4.27
CA ALA A 96 -16.59 -9.76 -2.83
C ALA A 96 -17.65 -8.83 -2.22
N SER A 97 -18.36 -9.29 -1.19
CA SER A 97 -19.49 -8.56 -0.60
C SER A 97 -19.23 -8.05 0.82
N LYS A 98 -17.99 -8.19 1.33
CA LYS A 98 -17.67 -7.83 2.72
C LYS A 98 -17.93 -6.33 2.97
N PRO A 99 -18.80 -5.97 3.94
CA PRO A 99 -19.15 -4.58 4.19
C PRO A 99 -17.95 -3.78 4.70
N ARG A 100 -17.91 -2.49 4.33
CA ARG A 100 -16.91 -1.57 4.85
C ARG A 100 -17.23 -1.29 6.32
N ARG A 101 -16.24 -1.44 7.19
CA ARG A 101 -16.33 -0.98 8.57
C ARG A 101 -16.05 0.52 8.62
N LEU A 102 -16.80 1.24 9.45
CA LEU A 102 -16.47 2.62 9.77
C LEU A 102 -15.11 2.64 10.51
N PRO A 103 -14.22 3.59 10.20
CA PRO A 103 -13.01 3.77 10.96
C PRO A 103 -13.35 4.09 12.43
N SER A 104 -12.73 3.38 13.37
CA SER A 104 -12.74 3.78 14.78
C SER A 104 -11.66 4.83 15.01
N VAL A 105 -12.01 5.93 15.67
CA VAL A 105 -11.07 6.98 16.08
C VAL A 105 -10.66 6.78 17.53
N ILE A 106 -9.42 7.15 17.85
CA ILE A 106 -8.85 7.08 19.20
C ILE A 106 -9.10 8.42 19.90
N SER A 107 -9.58 8.39 21.14
CA SER A 107 -9.79 9.58 21.97
C SER A 107 -8.47 10.21 22.44
N ALA A 108 -8.48 11.49 22.82
CA ALA A 108 -7.29 12.18 23.32
C ALA A 108 -6.69 11.48 24.57
N ASN A 109 -7.55 10.95 25.44
CA ASN A 109 -7.14 10.21 26.65
C ASN A 109 -6.46 8.88 26.31
N GLU A 110 -6.94 8.17 25.29
CA GLU A 110 -6.27 6.95 24.80
C GLU A 110 -4.92 7.27 24.18
N VAL A 111 -4.83 8.35 23.39
CA VAL A 111 -3.54 8.80 22.84
C VAL A 111 -2.55 9.11 23.96
N GLN A 112 -2.97 9.80 25.02
CA GLN A 112 -2.11 10.10 26.16
C GLN A 112 -1.60 8.83 26.85
N ARG A 113 -2.48 7.84 27.09
CA ARG A 113 -2.10 6.55 27.69
C ARG A 113 -1.12 5.78 26.81
N ILE A 114 -1.29 5.83 25.49
CA ILE A 114 -0.37 5.21 24.53
C ILE A 114 1.01 5.88 24.58
N LEU A 115 1.05 7.21 24.59
CA LEU A 115 2.32 7.95 24.64
C LEU A 115 3.10 7.69 25.93
N GLN A 116 2.42 7.52 27.07
CA GLN A 116 3.06 7.28 28.38
C GLN A 116 3.85 5.98 28.47
N VAL A 117 3.50 4.96 27.68
CA VAL A 117 4.19 3.65 27.70
C VAL A 117 5.25 3.49 26.60
N MET A 118 5.42 4.51 25.76
CA MET A 118 6.39 4.52 24.66
C MET A 118 7.75 5.05 25.12
N ASP A 119 8.81 4.57 24.48
CA ASP A 119 10.15 5.17 24.54
C ASP A 119 10.19 6.53 23.82
N THR A 120 11.18 7.36 24.16
CA THR A 120 11.31 8.75 23.70
C THR A 120 11.21 8.87 22.17
N ARG A 121 11.88 7.99 21.42
CA ARG A 121 11.85 8.02 19.95
C ARG A 121 10.44 7.79 19.41
N ASN A 122 9.75 6.76 19.89
CA ASN A 122 8.41 6.45 19.41
C ASN A 122 7.39 7.50 19.88
N GLN A 123 7.56 8.11 21.06
CA GLN A 123 6.75 9.25 21.49
C GLN A 123 6.83 10.42 20.51
N VAL A 124 8.04 10.80 20.06
CA VAL A 124 8.22 11.88 19.07
C VAL A 124 7.51 11.53 17.76
N ILE A 125 7.73 10.31 17.24
CA ILE A 125 7.11 9.85 15.99
C ILE A 125 5.58 9.86 16.10
N PHE A 126 5.01 9.28 17.15
CA PHE A 126 3.56 9.24 17.35
C PHE A 126 2.96 10.63 17.53
N THR A 127 3.65 11.52 18.24
CA THR A 127 3.19 12.90 18.42
C THR A 127 3.23 13.69 17.10
N LEU A 128 4.21 13.45 16.23
CA LEU A 128 4.21 14.02 14.87
C LEU A 128 3.06 13.47 14.02
N LEU A 129 2.81 12.16 14.05
CA LEU A 129 1.69 11.55 13.32
C LEU A 129 0.34 12.11 13.78
N TYR A 130 0.14 12.21 15.09
CA TYR A 130 -1.11 12.68 15.69
C TYR A 130 -1.26 14.20 15.63
N GLY A 131 -0.29 14.95 16.14
CA GLY A 131 -0.35 16.40 16.30
C GLY A 131 -0.12 17.19 15.01
N ALA A 132 0.70 16.67 14.10
CA ALA A 132 0.94 17.29 12.79
C ALA A 132 0.15 16.62 11.66
N GLY A 133 -0.72 15.64 11.95
CA GLY A 133 -1.58 14.99 10.96
C GLY A 133 -0.81 14.32 9.81
N LEU A 134 0.41 13.86 10.07
CA LEU A 134 1.27 13.29 9.05
C LEU A 134 0.86 11.86 8.71
N ARG A 135 0.94 11.50 7.43
CA ARG A 135 0.92 10.08 7.04
C ARG A 135 2.23 9.43 7.46
N ILE A 136 2.21 8.12 7.72
CA ILE A 136 3.41 7.38 8.13
C ILE A 136 4.62 7.60 7.22
N ASN A 137 4.42 7.56 5.89
CA ASN A 137 5.51 7.78 4.94
C ASN A 137 5.97 9.24 4.87
N GLU A 138 5.11 10.20 5.20
CA GLU A 138 5.49 11.61 5.28
C GLU A 138 6.39 11.81 6.50
N CYS A 139 5.98 11.31 7.67
CA CYS A 139 6.77 11.37 8.90
C CYS A 139 8.13 10.67 8.77
N LEU A 140 8.18 9.49 8.17
CA LEU A 140 9.44 8.72 7.99
C LEU A 140 10.42 9.35 6.99
N ARG A 141 9.97 10.33 6.19
CA ARG A 141 10.80 10.99 5.17
C ARG A 141 11.23 12.40 5.57
N LEU A 142 10.77 12.90 6.71
CA LEU A 142 11.16 14.20 7.23
C LEU A 142 12.68 14.28 7.38
N ARG A 143 13.21 15.45 7.04
CA ARG A 143 14.61 15.82 7.20
C ARG A 143 14.70 16.95 8.21
N VAL A 144 15.88 17.13 8.82
CA VAL A 144 16.12 18.21 9.80
C VAL A 144 15.74 19.58 9.25
N LYS A 145 16.04 19.85 7.97
CA LYS A 145 15.71 21.11 7.29
C LYS A 145 14.22 21.36 7.07
N ASP A 146 13.38 20.33 7.24
CA ASP A 146 11.94 20.44 7.00
C ASP A 146 11.23 21.05 8.23
N PHE A 147 11.94 21.22 9.35
CA PHE A 147 11.45 21.85 10.56
C PHE A 147 11.75 23.35 10.54
N ASP A 148 10.69 24.15 10.49
CA ASP A 148 10.76 25.59 10.66
C ASP A 148 10.34 25.92 12.10
N PHE A 149 11.33 26.06 12.97
CA PHE A 149 11.11 26.35 14.38
C PHE A 149 10.67 27.79 14.63
N ASP A 150 11.01 28.71 13.72
CA ASP A 150 10.68 30.14 13.85
C ASP A 150 9.19 30.36 13.55
N ASN A 151 8.68 29.68 12.51
CA ASN A 151 7.27 29.75 12.12
C ASN A 151 6.40 28.63 12.71
N GLY A 152 6.99 27.72 13.49
CA GLY A 152 6.27 26.62 14.14
C GLY A 152 5.60 25.66 13.16
N CYS A 153 6.25 25.38 12.03
CA CYS A 153 5.70 24.52 10.98
C CYS A 153 6.67 23.45 10.49
N ILE A 154 6.13 22.44 9.82
CA ILE A 154 6.87 21.35 9.18
C ILE A 154 6.52 21.33 7.70
N THR A 155 7.53 21.42 6.84
CA THR A 155 7.33 21.27 5.39
C THR A 155 7.29 19.79 5.01
N VAL A 156 6.13 19.33 4.54
CA VAL A 156 5.94 17.96 4.06
C VAL A 156 6.08 17.93 2.54
N HIS A 157 7.14 17.27 2.07
CA HIS A 157 7.38 17.06 0.65
C HIS A 157 6.64 15.83 0.10
N ASP A 158 6.44 15.79 -1.22
CA ASP A 158 5.84 14.66 -1.93
C ASP A 158 4.50 14.18 -1.36
N GLY A 159 3.65 15.13 -0.95
CA GLY A 159 2.28 14.85 -0.56
C GLY A 159 1.45 14.29 -1.72
N LYS A 160 0.13 14.16 -1.50
CA LYS A 160 -0.78 13.65 -2.53
C LYS A 160 -0.62 14.45 -3.84
N GLY A 161 -0.29 13.76 -4.93
CA GLY A 161 -0.06 14.38 -6.24
C GLY A 161 1.31 15.05 -6.42
N GLY A 162 2.29 14.75 -5.56
CA GLY A 162 3.64 15.33 -5.64
C GLY A 162 3.73 16.76 -5.12
N LYS A 163 2.69 17.26 -4.45
CA LYS A 163 2.65 18.63 -3.92
C LYS A 163 3.21 18.69 -2.51
N SER A 164 4.05 19.68 -2.25
CA SER A 164 4.49 20.01 -0.90
C SER A 164 3.39 20.76 -0.14
N ARG A 165 3.35 20.63 1.18
CA ARG A 165 2.45 21.40 2.06
C ARG A 165 3.13 21.69 3.40
N ASN A 166 2.72 22.76 4.05
CA ASN A 166 3.08 22.98 5.45
C ASN A 166 2.09 22.28 6.37
N SER A 167 2.60 21.73 7.47
CA SER A 167 1.83 21.21 8.59
C SER A 167 2.29 21.87 9.90
N LEU A 168 1.52 21.69 10.96
CA LEU A 168 1.82 22.24 12.28
C LEU A 168 3.02 21.51 12.90
N LEU A 169 3.90 22.24 13.59
CA LEU A 169 4.91 21.65 14.49
C LEU A 169 4.35 21.65 15.92
N PRO A 170 4.09 20.48 16.54
CA PRO A 170 3.65 20.44 17.93
C PRO A 170 4.72 21.04 18.86
N THR A 171 4.42 22.16 19.51
CA THR A 171 5.38 22.91 20.35
C THR A 171 6.00 22.08 21.46
N ARG A 172 5.25 21.12 22.02
CA ARG A 172 5.73 20.16 23.03
C ARG A 172 6.90 19.29 22.56
N LEU A 173 7.11 19.15 21.26
CA LEU A 173 8.20 18.35 20.69
C LEU A 173 9.48 19.15 20.47
N ILE A 174 9.44 20.49 20.50
CA ILE A 174 10.62 21.32 20.21
C ILE A 174 11.82 20.92 21.10
N PRO A 175 11.67 20.72 22.43
CA PRO A 175 12.80 20.31 23.28
C PRO A 175 13.35 18.91 22.97
N ALA A 176 12.58 18.04 22.32
CA ALA A 176 12.97 16.68 22.00
C ALA A 176 13.57 16.53 20.58
N ILE A 177 13.43 17.57 19.75
CA ILE A 177 13.86 17.58 18.34
C ILE A 177 15.07 18.53 18.12
N LYS A 178 15.18 19.60 18.92
CA LYS A 178 16.40 20.43 19.00
C LYS A 178 17.51 19.70 19.75
#